data_AF-A0A3E0NGK6-F1
#
_entry.id   AF-A0A3E0NGK6-F1
#
_cell.length_a   1.000
_cell.length_b   1.000
_cell.length_c   1.000
_cell.angle_alpha   90.00
_cell.angle_beta   90.00
_cell.angle_gamma   90.00
#
_symmetry.space_group_name_H-M   'P 1'
#
loop_
_entity.id
_entity.type
_entity.pdbx_description
1 polymer ?
#
loop_
_entity_poly.entity_id
_entity_poly.type
_entity_poly.pdbx_seq_one_letter_code
_entity_poly.pdbx_strand_id
1 'polypeptide(L)'
;MSELSIPGIRLGVAQAGIKYADRDDLTIIEIADGSTTAAVFTQNAFRAAPVLVAERNNANGDAKYILINSGNANAGTGAPGMASCEQSCEALAAATQTNSD
;
A
#
# COMPACT_ATOMS: atom_id res chain seq x y z
N MET A 1 -22.28 -8.79 -2.46
CA MET A 1 -20.88 -8.68 -1.97
C MET A 1 -20.61 -9.52 -0.72
N SER A 2 -21.51 -10.43 -0.30
CA SER A 2 -21.38 -11.21 0.94
C SER A 2 -20.75 -12.59 0.78
N GLU A 3 -20.63 -13.14 -0.44
CA GLU A 3 -20.11 -14.51 -0.63
C GLU A 3 -18.58 -14.60 -0.79
N LEU A 4 -17.88 -13.47 -0.78
CA LEU A 4 -16.41 -13.41 -0.92
C LEU A 4 -15.71 -12.70 0.25
N SER A 5 -16.43 -12.42 1.35
CA SER A 5 -15.83 -11.75 2.51
C SER A 5 -14.92 -12.72 3.27
N ILE A 6 -13.66 -12.33 3.43
CA ILE A 6 -12.71 -13.04 4.30
C ILE A 6 -12.81 -12.40 5.69
N PRO A 7 -13.15 -13.16 6.75
CA PRO A 7 -13.16 -12.64 8.11
C PRO A 7 -11.80 -12.02 8.47
N GLY A 8 -11.83 -10.83 9.06
CA GLY A 8 -10.62 -10.09 9.41
C GLY A 8 -9.97 -9.31 8.28
N ILE A 9 -10.56 -9.28 7.08
CA ILE A 9 -10.13 -8.43 5.97
C ILE A 9 -11.23 -7.42 5.62
N ARG A 10 -10.86 -6.14 5.51
CA ARG A 10 -11.76 -5.09 5.01
C ARG A 10 -11.13 -4.38 3.82
N LEU A 11 -11.94 -4.13 2.80
CA LEU A 11 -11.51 -3.46 1.56
C LEU A 11 -12.11 -2.05 1.47
N GLY A 12 -11.31 -1.10 1.03
CA GLY A 12 -11.74 0.23 0.61
C GLY A 12 -11.16 0.55 -0.76
N VAL A 13 -11.92 1.27 -1.58
CA VAL A 13 -11.47 1.77 -2.89
C VAL A 13 -11.80 3.24 -3.02
N ALA A 14 -10.98 3.99 -3.76
CA ALA A 14 -11.17 5.40 -3.99
C ALA A 14 -10.59 5.83 -5.33
N GLN A 15 -11.00 7.02 -5.78
CA GLN A 15 -10.50 7.68 -6.99
C GLN A 15 -9.52 8.79 -6.57
N ALA A 16 -8.22 8.58 -6.81
CA ALA A 16 -7.17 9.56 -6.62
C ALA A 16 -6.81 10.29 -7.93
N GLY A 17 -7.25 9.79 -9.08
CA GLY A 17 -7.02 10.43 -10.39
C GLY A 17 -5.57 10.33 -10.86
N ILE A 18 -4.89 9.22 -10.56
CA ILE A 18 -3.48 8.99 -10.85
C ILE A 18 -3.19 8.99 -12.35
N LYS A 19 -4.07 8.35 -13.14
CA LYS A 19 -3.91 8.29 -14.61
C LYS A 19 -5.19 8.58 -15.37
N TYR A 20 -6.33 8.09 -14.88
CA TYR A 20 -7.63 8.22 -15.54
C TYR A 20 -8.63 8.87 -14.60
N ALA A 21 -9.52 9.70 -15.15
CA ALA A 21 -10.67 10.22 -14.42
C ALA A 21 -11.76 9.15 -14.26
N ASP A 22 -12.63 9.33 -13.26
CA ASP A 22 -13.82 8.52 -13.01
C ASP A 22 -13.56 7.02 -12.87
N ARG A 23 -12.38 6.66 -12.32
CA ARG A 23 -11.95 5.27 -12.15
C ARG A 23 -11.30 5.09 -10.78
N ASP A 24 -11.74 4.06 -10.06
CA ASP A 24 -11.09 3.62 -8.83
C ASP A 24 -9.66 3.16 -9.14
N ASP A 25 -8.70 3.81 -8.50
CA ASP A 25 -7.28 3.62 -8.74
C ASP A 25 -6.44 3.57 -7.47
N LEU A 26 -7.09 3.68 -6.30
CA LEU A 26 -6.54 3.30 -5.00
C LEU A 26 -7.38 2.17 -4.39
N THR A 27 -6.68 1.22 -3.78
CA THR A 27 -7.24 0.17 -2.94
C THR A 27 -6.51 0.15 -1.61
N ILE A 28 -7.27 0.05 -0.52
CA ILE A 28 -6.77 -0.23 0.82
C ILE A 28 -7.30 -1.58 1.27
N ILE A 29 -6.40 -2.41 1.79
CA ILE A 29 -6.73 -3.64 2.50
C ILE A 29 -6.37 -3.43 3.96
N GLU A 30 -7.36 -3.48 4.84
CA GLU A 30 -7.15 -3.58 6.29
C GLU A 30 -7.11 -5.05 6.69
N ILE A 31 -6.15 -5.39 7.54
CA ILE A 31 -5.92 -6.70 8.10
C ILE A 31 -6.16 -6.61 9.61
N ALA A 32 -6.96 -7.52 10.15
CA ALA A 32 -7.33 -7.53 11.56
C ALA A 32 -6.12 -7.68 12.49
N ASP A 33 -6.23 -7.07 13.67
CA ASP A 33 -5.21 -7.14 14.71
C ASP A 33 -4.87 -8.59 15.10
N GLY A 34 -3.59 -8.86 15.33
CA GLY A 34 -3.08 -10.20 15.67
C GLY A 34 -2.87 -11.13 14.47
N SER A 35 -3.10 -10.65 13.24
CA SER A 35 -2.74 -11.39 12.02
C SER A 35 -1.23 -11.40 11.80
N THR A 36 -0.73 -12.46 11.15
CA THR A 36 0.65 -12.55 10.68
C THR A 36 0.69 -12.37 9.17
N THR A 37 1.67 -11.62 8.69
CA THR A 37 1.87 -11.29 7.28
C THR A 37 3.22 -11.79 6.78
N ALA A 38 3.26 -12.17 5.52
CA ALA A 38 4.48 -12.53 4.83
C ALA A 38 4.42 -11.99 3.40
N ALA A 39 5.51 -11.39 2.95
CA ALA A 39 5.61 -10.81 1.62
C ALA A 39 6.90 -11.25 0.94
N VAL A 40 6.83 -11.39 -0.38
CA VAL A 40 8.00 -11.55 -1.25
C VAL A 40 7.98 -10.42 -2.26
N PHE A 41 9.17 -9.86 -2.52
CA PHE A 41 9.34 -8.71 -3.38
C PHE A 41 10.13 -9.09 -4.62
N THR A 42 9.91 -8.34 -5.71
CA THR A 42 10.69 -8.55 -6.95
C THR A 42 12.18 -8.29 -6.71
N GLN A 43 13.03 -9.12 -7.31
CA GLN A 43 14.50 -8.98 -7.28
C GLN A 43 15.04 -8.19 -8.49
N ASN A 44 14.16 -7.57 -9.28
CA ASN A 44 14.58 -6.77 -10.43
C ASN A 44 15.58 -5.69 -9.98
N ALA A 45 16.66 -5.44 -10.74
CA ALA A 45 17.65 -4.41 -10.38
C ALA A 45 17.04 -3.00 -10.27
N PHE A 46 15.93 -2.75 -10.97
CA PHE A 46 15.22 -1.48 -11.04
C PHE A 46 13.91 -1.54 -10.23
N ARG A 47 14.02 -1.87 -8.94
CA ARG A 47 12.88 -1.90 -8.02
C ARG A 47 12.26 -0.50 -7.90
N ALA A 48 10.95 -0.44 -8.02
CA ALA A 48 10.21 0.80 -7.81
C ALA A 48 10.27 1.23 -6.34
N ALA A 49 10.12 2.53 -6.08
CA ALA A 49 10.05 3.07 -4.72
C ALA A 49 9.08 2.32 -3.78
N PRO A 50 7.83 1.99 -4.18
CA PRO A 50 6.90 1.28 -3.28
C PRO A 50 7.38 -0.11 -2.88
N VAL A 51 8.19 -0.80 -3.72
CA VAL A 51 8.75 -2.11 -3.37
C VAL A 51 9.72 -1.98 -2.20
N LEU A 52 10.59 -0.96 -2.23
CA LEU A 52 11.59 -0.74 -1.18
C LEU A 52 10.93 -0.32 0.15
N VAL A 53 9.90 0.53 0.09
CA VAL A 53 9.13 0.94 1.28
C VAL A 53 8.38 -0.24 1.87
N ALA A 54 7.67 -1.02 1.05
CA ALA A 54 6.93 -2.19 1.52
C ALA A 54 7.86 -3.27 2.12
N GLU A 55 9.03 -3.50 1.52
CA GLU A 55 10.04 -4.41 2.06
C GLU A 55 10.58 -3.95 3.43
N ARG A 56 10.87 -2.64 3.59
CA ARG A 56 11.28 -2.05 4.86
C ARG A 56 10.20 -2.22 5.94
N ASN A 57 8.96 -1.88 5.62
CA ASN A 57 7.86 -1.93 6.56
C ASN A 57 7.55 -3.38 6.99
N ASN A 58 7.48 -4.31 6.03
CA ASN A 58 7.28 -5.73 6.34
C ASN A 58 8.43 -6.32 7.18
N ALA A 59 9.64 -5.76 7.13
CA ALA A 59 10.74 -6.18 7.99
C ALA A 59 10.60 -5.67 9.43
N ASN A 60 9.82 -4.60 9.66
CA ASN A 60 9.60 -3.99 10.97
C ASN A 60 8.42 -4.61 11.75
N GLY A 61 7.50 -5.29 11.07
CA GLY A 61 6.39 -5.97 11.72
C GLY A 61 5.32 -6.47 10.75
N ASP A 62 4.24 -6.99 11.34
CA ASP A 62 3.09 -7.45 10.57
C ASP A 62 2.26 -6.26 10.03
N ALA A 63 1.93 -6.30 8.74
CA ALA A 63 1.19 -5.22 8.11
C ALA A 63 -0.27 -5.19 8.57
N LYS A 64 -0.71 -4.05 9.10
CA LYS A 64 -2.14 -3.78 9.39
C LYS A 64 -2.90 -3.26 8.17
N TYR A 65 -2.19 -2.56 7.28
CA TYR A 65 -2.77 -2.02 6.05
C TYR A 65 -1.87 -2.27 4.85
N ILE A 66 -2.48 -2.50 3.69
CA ILE A 66 -1.81 -2.49 2.39
C ILE A 66 -2.47 -1.41 1.54
N LEU A 67 -1.68 -0.41 1.14
CA LEU A 67 -2.09 0.64 0.21
C LEU A 67 -1.58 0.32 -1.20
N ILE A 68 -2.50 0.21 -2.14
CA ILE A 68 -2.21 -0.19 -3.53
C ILE A 68 -2.72 0.90 -4.44
N ASN A 69 -1.89 1.31 -5.39
CA ASN A 69 -2.27 2.23 -6.44
C ASN A 69 -2.24 1.55 -7.82
N SER A 70 -3.01 2.08 -8.76
CA SER A 70 -3.00 1.64 -10.15
C SER A 70 -2.87 2.82 -11.10
N GLY A 71 -2.49 2.55 -12.36
CA GLY A 71 -2.28 3.59 -13.37
C GLY A 71 -0.85 4.17 -13.41
N ASN A 72 -0.08 4.11 -12.31
CA ASN A 72 1.34 4.50 -12.28
C ASN A 72 2.14 3.60 -11.33
N ALA A 73 3.21 2.97 -11.81
CA ALA A 73 4.01 2.05 -10.98
C ALA A 73 4.98 2.77 -10.01
N ASN A 74 5.20 4.08 -10.16
CA ASN A 74 6.23 4.84 -9.44
C ASN A 74 7.64 4.23 -9.55
N ALA A 75 7.98 3.75 -10.76
CA ALA A 75 9.28 3.14 -11.07
C ALA A 75 10.20 4.16 -11.75
N GLY A 76 11.48 4.21 -11.36
CA GLY A 76 12.47 5.10 -11.97
C GLY A 76 12.29 6.59 -11.67
N THR A 77 11.58 6.92 -10.61
CA THR A 77 11.18 8.28 -10.23
C THR A 77 12.13 8.94 -9.21
N GLY A 78 13.14 8.22 -8.71
CA GLY A 78 14.16 8.74 -7.81
C GLY A 78 13.61 9.19 -6.44
N ALA A 79 14.29 10.16 -5.83
CA ALA A 79 13.94 10.66 -4.49
C ALA A 79 12.50 11.22 -4.39
N PRO A 80 11.95 11.96 -5.39
CA PRO A 80 10.56 12.37 -5.35
C PRO A 80 9.59 11.18 -5.28
N GLY A 81 9.87 10.10 -6.02
CA GLY A 81 9.07 8.88 -5.97
C GLY A 81 9.08 8.21 -4.60
N MET A 82 10.25 8.18 -3.94
CA MET A 82 10.38 7.67 -2.58
C MET A 82 9.56 8.50 -1.59
N ALA A 83 9.72 9.83 -1.62
CA ALA A 83 8.99 10.73 -0.75
C ALA A 83 7.47 10.62 -0.92
N SER A 84 6.97 10.50 -2.16
CA SER A 84 5.54 10.28 -2.41
C SER A 84 5.02 8.97 -1.81
N CYS A 85 5.82 7.90 -1.83
CA CYS A 85 5.45 6.64 -1.18
C CYS A 85 5.39 6.79 0.34
N GLU A 86 6.42 7.39 0.95
CA GLU A 86 6.47 7.60 2.41
C GLU A 86 5.31 8.48 2.88
N GLN A 87 5.04 9.60 2.19
CA GLN A 87 3.89 10.47 2.48
C GLN A 87 2.55 9.75 2.34
N SER A 88 2.42 8.82 1.40
CA SER A 88 1.19 8.02 1.26
C SER A 88 0.99 7.08 2.45
N CYS A 89 2.07 6.44 2.92
CA CYS A 89 2.05 5.61 4.13
C CYS A 89 1.74 6.45 5.38
N GLU A 90 2.36 7.61 5.54
CA GLU A 90 2.12 8.56 6.64
C GLU A 90 0.66 9.07 6.65
N ALA A 91 0.13 9.44 5.48
CA ALA A 91 -1.25 9.91 5.36
C ALA A 91 -2.26 8.82 5.74
N LEU A 92 -2.03 7.57 5.31
CA LEU A 92 -2.86 6.44 5.71
C LEU A 92 -2.77 6.21 7.23
N ALA A 93 -1.55 6.14 7.75
CA ALA A 93 -1.28 5.94 9.17
C ALA A 93 -1.98 7.00 10.05
N ALA A 94 -1.91 8.28 9.65
CA ALA A 94 -2.61 9.36 10.33
C ALA A 94 -4.14 9.20 10.28
N ALA A 95 -4.69 8.83 9.11
CA ALA A 95 -6.13 8.63 8.94
C ALA A 95 -6.66 7.42 9.73
N THR A 96 -5.81 6.41 9.98
CA THR A 96 -6.17 5.18 10.69
C THR A 96 -5.64 5.10 12.12
N GLN A 97 -4.95 6.14 12.58
CA GLN A 97 -4.32 6.20 13.92
C GLN A 97 -3.38 5.01 14.17
N THR A 98 -2.56 4.69 13.16
CA THR A 98 -1.54 3.64 13.23
C THR A 98 -0.15 4.22 12.95
N ASN A 99 0.87 3.39 13.01
CA ASN A 99 2.20 3.76 12.55
C ASN A 99 2.29 3.62 11.01
N SER A 100 3.28 4.30 10.42
CA SER A 100 3.53 4.32 8.97
C SER A 100 4.58 3.31 8.51
N ASP A 101 5.28 2.68 9.44
CA ASP A 101 6.27 1.63 9.26
C ASP A 101 5.71 0.23 9.51
#